data_AF-A0A212F3L1-F1
#
_entry.id   AF-A0A212F3L1-F1
#
_cell.length_a   1.000
_cell.length_b   1.000
_cell.length_c   1.000
_cell.angle_alpha   90.00
_cell.angle_beta   90.00
_cell.angle_gamma   90.00
#
_symmetry.space_group_name_H-M   'P 1'
#
loop_
_entity.id
_entity.type
_entity.pdbx_description
1 polymer ?
#
loop_
_entity_poly.entity_id
_entity_poly.type
_entity_poly.pdbx_seq_one_letter_code
_entity_poly.pdbx_strand_id
1 'polypeptide(L)'
;MPFIDIAFQAEVSRFEDQEFEECARRNCSEDPETRQTAIHNLRNLIYQRGECNPRRLDDAYLLRFLRCRRFIPALAHKLIVRYEEFRRKNSYLYDCKAFGLQKVKGVYGGTLPESPHHGRITLMRFGRWDTEAVPVVDVVRCALLMDEIAVMQPKLQILGVTIIVDLEGLSVRHVRHLTPTIAHQIVSLMGVSFPLLLHGLHIVRYNWILNTFFYVFKQFIPTAAWERVHFHGHDMASLHRHIPPEYLPPEYGGCCPHVVEVDEWVRKVDRFKDDFMVNELRELGFTVDDQQYNKLYEI
;
A
#
# COMPACT_ATOMS: atom_id res chain seq x y z
N MET A 1 2.33 -0.59 -29.00
CA MET A 1 2.69 -0.15 -27.64
C MET A 1 3.88 -0.99 -27.17
N PRO A 2 4.95 -0.41 -26.59
CA PRO A 2 6.07 -1.18 -26.05
C PRO A 2 5.62 -2.20 -25.01
N PHE A 3 6.28 -3.36 -24.89
CA PHE A 3 5.93 -4.41 -23.93
C PHE A 3 5.83 -3.89 -22.48
N ILE A 4 6.71 -2.96 -22.10
CA ILE A 4 6.72 -2.36 -20.76
C ILE A 4 5.50 -1.48 -20.47
N ASP A 5 4.92 -0.86 -21.50
CA ASP A 5 3.71 -0.03 -21.38
C ASP A 5 2.48 -0.94 -21.24
N ILE A 6 2.44 -2.08 -21.95
CA ILE A 6 1.37 -3.10 -21.79
C ILE A 6 1.42 -3.71 -20.38
N ALA A 7 2.61 -4.07 -19.90
CA ALA A 7 2.78 -4.64 -18.56
C ALA A 7 2.31 -3.68 -17.47
N PHE A 8 2.58 -2.38 -17.61
CA PHE A 8 2.11 -1.38 -16.64
C PHE A 8 0.61 -1.10 -16.75
N GLN A 9 0.05 -1.11 -17.96
CA GLN A 9 -1.41 -1.00 -18.12
C GLN A 9 -2.13 -2.17 -17.43
N ALA A 10 -1.57 -3.38 -17.49
CA ALA A 10 -2.05 -4.52 -16.71
C ALA A 10 -1.86 -4.33 -15.20
N GLU A 11 -0.81 -3.63 -14.77
CA GLU A 11 -0.56 -3.31 -13.36
C GLU A 11 -1.65 -2.41 -12.76
N VAL A 12 -2.16 -1.43 -13.51
CA VAL A 12 -3.27 -0.55 -13.05
C VAL A 12 -4.66 -1.12 -13.35
N SER A 13 -4.72 -2.33 -13.91
CA SER A 13 -5.97 -3.00 -14.26
C SER A 13 -6.85 -3.25 -13.04
N ARG A 14 -8.16 -3.13 -13.28
CA ARG A 14 -9.21 -3.46 -12.31
C ARG A 14 -10.02 -4.69 -12.69
N PHE A 15 -9.58 -5.44 -13.69
CA PHE A 15 -10.22 -6.70 -14.06
C PHE A 15 -9.77 -7.82 -13.11
N GLU A 16 -10.73 -8.64 -12.68
CA GLU A 16 -10.46 -9.87 -11.95
C GLU A 16 -10.07 -10.96 -12.95
N ASP A 17 -8.85 -11.49 -12.82
CA ASP A 17 -8.38 -12.62 -13.61
C ASP A 17 -8.78 -13.94 -12.92
N GLN A 18 -9.26 -14.91 -13.69
CA GLN A 18 -9.59 -16.25 -13.19
C GLN A 18 -8.36 -16.96 -12.62
N GLU A 19 -7.16 -16.61 -13.10
CA GLU A 19 -5.90 -17.12 -12.56
C GLU A 19 -5.71 -16.80 -11.06
N PHE A 20 -6.39 -15.78 -10.54
CA PHE A 20 -6.31 -15.42 -9.13
C PHE A 20 -7.37 -16.09 -8.25
N GLU A 21 -8.29 -16.92 -8.77
CA GLU A 21 -9.31 -17.57 -7.94
C GLU A 21 -8.71 -18.47 -6.86
N GLU A 22 -7.68 -19.25 -7.19
CA GLU A 22 -6.98 -20.09 -6.21
C GLU A 22 -6.27 -19.23 -5.16
N CYS A 23 -5.62 -18.14 -5.59
CA CYS A 23 -5.00 -17.19 -4.69
C CYS A 23 -6.03 -16.50 -3.79
N ALA A 24 -7.20 -16.13 -4.30
CA ALA A 24 -8.28 -15.51 -3.55
C ALA A 24 -8.85 -16.47 -2.50
N ARG A 25 -9.04 -17.74 -2.85
CA ARG A 25 -9.46 -18.78 -1.89
C ARG A 25 -8.41 -18.97 -0.79
N ARG A 26 -7.12 -19.03 -1.15
CA ARG A 26 -6.02 -19.24 -0.19
C ARG A 26 -5.80 -18.03 0.73
N ASN A 27 -5.59 -16.86 0.13
CA ASN A 27 -5.15 -15.65 0.82
C ASN A 27 -6.31 -14.92 1.50
N CYS A 28 -7.48 -14.91 0.85
CA CYS A 28 -8.65 -14.15 1.27
C CYS A 28 -9.80 -15.03 1.78
N SER A 29 -9.71 -16.36 1.71
CA SER A 29 -10.86 -17.24 2.02
C SER A 29 -12.10 -16.89 1.18
N GLU A 30 -11.86 -16.37 -0.03
CA GLU A 30 -12.90 -15.98 -0.96
C GLU A 30 -13.47 -17.22 -1.66
N ASP A 31 -14.79 -17.36 -1.59
CA ASP A 31 -15.53 -18.41 -2.26
C ASP A 31 -16.61 -17.78 -3.15
N PRO A 32 -16.57 -17.99 -4.48
CA PRO A 32 -17.54 -17.42 -5.41
C PRO A 32 -19.00 -17.68 -5.03
N GLU A 33 -19.31 -18.86 -4.45
CA GLU A 33 -20.67 -19.23 -4.08
C GLU A 33 -21.22 -18.41 -2.91
N THR A 34 -20.35 -17.98 -1.98
CA THR A 34 -20.74 -17.24 -0.77
C THR A 34 -20.39 -15.74 -0.84
N ARG A 35 -19.67 -15.32 -1.88
CA ARG A 35 -19.20 -13.94 -2.09
C ARG A 35 -20.32 -12.91 -1.93
N GLN A 36 -21.42 -13.10 -2.64
CA GLN A 36 -22.54 -12.15 -2.62
C GLN A 36 -23.23 -12.06 -1.26
N THR A 37 -23.38 -13.20 -0.58
CA THR A 37 -23.91 -13.25 0.79
C THR A 37 -23.02 -12.47 1.76
N ALA A 38 -21.70 -12.62 1.67
CA ALA A 38 -20.75 -11.89 2.52
C ALA A 38 -20.80 -10.37 2.28
N ILE A 39 -20.92 -9.94 1.02
CA ILE A 39 -21.09 -8.53 0.64
C ILE A 39 -22.38 -7.96 1.24
N HIS A 40 -23.50 -8.66 1.07
CA HIS A 40 -24.79 -8.25 1.64
C HIS A 40 -24.73 -8.13 3.16
N ASN A 41 -24.12 -9.11 3.84
CA ASN A 41 -23.95 -9.10 5.29
C ASN A 41 -23.10 -7.92 5.77
N LEU A 42 -21.98 -7.62 5.09
CA LEU A 42 -21.15 -6.46 5.42
C LEU A 42 -21.94 -5.15 5.23
N ARG A 43 -22.65 -5.02 4.11
CA ARG A 43 -23.48 -3.85 3.83
C ARG A 43 -24.53 -3.64 4.92
N ASN A 44 -25.25 -4.68 5.33
CA ASN A 44 -26.22 -4.61 6.42
C ASN A 44 -25.57 -4.25 7.76
N LEU A 45 -24.40 -4.81 8.07
CA LEU A 45 -23.67 -4.49 9.30
C LEU A 45 -23.31 -3.00 9.39
N ILE A 46 -22.87 -2.39 8.28
CA ILE A 46 -22.57 -0.95 8.23
C ILE A 46 -23.81 -0.14 8.58
N TYR A 47 -24.95 -0.44 7.95
CA TYR A 47 -26.21 0.27 8.22
C TYR A 47 -26.72 0.07 9.65
N GLN A 48 -26.71 -1.18 10.14
CA GLN A 48 -27.26 -1.52 11.46
C GLN A 48 -26.45 -0.90 12.60
N ARG A 49 -25.12 -0.81 12.45
CA ARG A 49 -24.25 -0.28 13.49
C ARG A 49 -24.13 1.24 13.46
N GLY A 50 -24.18 1.85 12.27
CA GLY A 50 -24.06 3.30 12.13
C GLY A 50 -22.74 3.89 12.65
N GLU A 51 -21.69 3.07 12.81
CA GLU A 51 -20.38 3.49 13.36
C GLU A 51 -19.56 4.32 12.35
N CYS A 52 -19.87 4.22 11.05
CA CYS A 52 -19.22 4.98 9.98
C CYS A 52 -20.21 5.26 8.84
N ASN A 53 -19.86 6.21 7.96
CA ASN A 53 -20.62 6.54 6.76
C ASN A 53 -19.70 6.51 5.53
N PRO A 54 -19.39 5.33 4.97
CA PRO A 54 -18.48 5.20 3.84
C PRO A 54 -19.00 5.92 2.61
N ARG A 55 -18.09 6.49 1.81
CA ARG A 55 -18.45 7.19 0.56
C ARG A 55 -19.08 6.25 -0.46
N ARG A 56 -18.68 4.97 -0.44
CA ARG A 56 -19.10 3.94 -1.39
C ARG A 56 -19.54 2.69 -0.66
N LEU A 57 -20.52 2.01 -1.23
CA LEU A 57 -21.07 0.74 -0.73
C LEU A 57 -21.37 -0.25 -1.88
N ASP A 58 -20.85 0.00 -3.08
CA ASP A 58 -20.88 -0.95 -4.18
C ASP A 58 -20.02 -2.18 -3.89
N ASP A 59 -20.31 -3.29 -4.58
CA ASP A 59 -19.67 -4.58 -4.34
C ASP A 59 -18.14 -4.50 -4.47
N ALA A 60 -17.62 -3.80 -5.49
CA ALA A 60 -16.19 -3.67 -5.72
C ALA A 60 -15.49 -2.90 -4.57
N TYR A 61 -16.14 -1.89 -4.00
CA TYR A 61 -15.62 -1.19 -2.83
C TYR A 61 -15.61 -2.09 -1.57
N LEU A 62 -16.72 -2.80 -1.31
CA LEU A 62 -16.84 -3.67 -0.13
C LEU A 62 -15.91 -4.88 -0.19
N LEU A 63 -15.63 -5.40 -1.39
CA LEU A 63 -14.68 -6.50 -1.60
C LEU A 63 -13.27 -6.18 -1.10
N ARG A 64 -12.81 -4.92 -1.18
CA ARG A 64 -11.51 -4.48 -0.64
C ARG A 64 -11.34 -4.92 0.82
N PHE A 65 -12.38 -4.67 1.62
CA PHE A 65 -12.38 -4.93 3.05
C PHE A 65 -12.61 -6.40 3.38
N LEU A 66 -13.50 -7.07 2.63
CA LEU A 66 -13.74 -8.51 2.79
C LEU A 66 -12.48 -9.31 2.48
N ARG A 67 -11.82 -9.06 1.35
CA ARG A 67 -10.58 -9.72 0.94
C ARG A 67 -9.48 -9.57 2.00
N CYS A 68 -9.28 -8.35 2.47
CA CYS A 68 -8.30 -8.03 3.51
C CYS A 68 -8.60 -8.70 4.88
N ARG A 69 -9.86 -9.09 5.13
CA ARG A 69 -10.31 -9.67 6.40
C ARG A 69 -10.87 -11.07 6.26
N ARG A 70 -10.33 -11.79 5.28
CA ARG A 70 -10.60 -13.21 5.02
C ARG A 70 -12.10 -13.55 4.88
N PHE A 71 -12.85 -12.65 4.26
CA PHE A 71 -14.30 -12.74 4.08
C PHE A 71 -15.12 -12.83 5.38
N ILE A 72 -14.58 -12.35 6.51
CA ILE A 72 -15.31 -12.25 7.78
C ILE A 72 -15.97 -10.86 7.89
N PRO A 73 -17.30 -10.72 7.71
CA PRO A 73 -17.95 -9.40 7.61
C PRO A 73 -17.76 -8.53 8.86
N ALA A 74 -17.76 -9.13 10.05
CA ALA A 74 -17.54 -8.40 11.29
C ALA A 74 -16.12 -7.78 11.39
N LEU A 75 -15.10 -8.46 10.86
CA LEU A 75 -13.73 -7.93 10.82
C LEU A 75 -13.57 -6.90 9.71
N ALA A 76 -14.21 -7.11 8.56
CA ALA A 76 -14.27 -6.13 7.47
C ALA A 76 -14.94 -4.83 7.93
N HIS A 77 -16.05 -4.90 8.66
CA HIS A 77 -16.71 -3.74 9.26
C HIS A 77 -15.76 -2.95 10.18
N LYS A 78 -15.07 -3.62 11.11
CA LYS A 78 -14.07 -2.98 11.99
C LYS A 78 -12.93 -2.31 11.21
N LEU A 79 -12.59 -2.83 10.03
CA LEU A 79 -11.59 -2.20 9.17
C LEU A 79 -12.15 -0.97 8.46
N ILE A 80 -13.37 -1.03 7.91
CA ILE A 80 -14.03 0.12 7.29
C ILE A 80 -14.13 1.27 8.28
N VAL A 81 -14.57 1.01 9.52
CA VAL A 81 -14.66 2.06 10.55
C VAL A 81 -13.30 2.73 10.79
N ARG A 82 -12.22 1.95 10.89
CA ARG A 82 -10.86 2.49 11.08
C ARG A 82 -10.35 3.26 9.86
N TYR A 83 -10.62 2.77 8.65
CA TYR A 83 -10.29 3.45 7.39
C TYR A 83 -10.99 4.81 7.30
N GLU A 84 -12.30 4.83 7.54
CA GLU A 84 -13.11 6.05 7.52
C GLU A 84 -12.69 7.05 8.59
N GLU A 85 -12.40 6.58 9.80
CA GLU A 85 -11.86 7.41 10.87
C GLU A 85 -10.48 7.99 10.52
N PHE A 86 -9.58 7.17 9.96
CA PHE A 86 -8.28 7.61 9.48
C PHE A 86 -8.42 8.68 8.41
N ARG A 87 -9.27 8.47 7.40
CA ARG A 87 -9.52 9.44 6.34
C ARG A 87 -10.05 10.75 6.89
N ARG A 88 -11.04 10.70 7.79
CA ARG A 88 -11.63 11.89 8.42
C ARG A 88 -10.61 12.67 9.26
N LYS A 89 -9.80 11.98 10.08
CA LYS A 89 -8.81 12.63 10.96
C LYS A 89 -7.61 13.19 10.21
N ASN A 90 -7.29 12.61 9.06
CA ASN A 90 -6.10 12.94 8.27
C ASN A 90 -6.45 13.46 6.88
N SER A 91 -7.59 14.15 6.73
CA SER A 91 -8.09 14.65 5.45
C SER A 91 -7.09 15.57 4.72
N TYR A 92 -6.27 16.32 5.48
CA TYR A 92 -5.22 17.17 4.95
C TYR A 92 -4.11 16.41 4.18
N LEU A 93 -3.98 15.10 4.39
CA LEU A 93 -3.07 14.28 3.60
C LEU A 93 -3.56 14.14 2.16
N TYR A 94 -4.88 14.08 1.94
CA TYR A 94 -5.46 13.93 0.61
C TYR A 94 -5.43 15.25 -0.18
N ASP A 95 -5.37 16.39 0.51
CA ASP A 95 -5.24 17.73 -0.10
C ASP A 95 -3.83 17.97 -0.66
N CYS A 96 -3.53 17.32 -1.78
CA CYS A 96 -2.32 17.53 -2.57
C CYS A 96 -2.50 17.10 -4.04
N LYS A 97 -1.56 17.48 -4.90
CA LYS A 97 -1.45 16.92 -6.25
C LYS A 97 -1.05 15.46 -6.19
N ALA A 98 -1.91 14.54 -6.65
CA ALA A 98 -1.64 13.10 -6.62
C ALA A 98 -0.28 12.78 -7.27
N PHE A 99 -0.09 13.23 -8.52
CA PHE A 99 1.11 12.90 -9.29
C PHE A 99 2.24 13.92 -9.16
N GLY A 100 2.27 14.68 -8.07
CA GLY A 100 3.32 15.65 -7.71
C GLY A 100 4.32 15.15 -6.66
N LEU A 101 4.30 13.85 -6.35
CA LEU A 101 5.03 13.26 -5.22
C LEU A 101 6.36 12.60 -5.58
N GLN A 102 6.80 12.62 -6.85
CA GLN A 102 8.08 12.06 -7.31
C GLN A 102 9.32 12.56 -6.55
N LYS A 103 9.21 13.70 -5.85
CA LYS A 103 10.25 14.22 -4.93
C LYS A 103 10.62 13.25 -3.81
N VAL A 104 9.75 12.29 -3.46
CA VAL A 104 10.01 11.31 -2.39
C VAL A 104 10.86 10.10 -2.84
N LYS A 105 11.39 10.09 -4.07
CA LYS A 105 12.18 8.98 -4.63
C LYS A 105 13.39 8.53 -3.83
N GLY A 106 13.94 9.41 -2.97
CA GLY A 106 14.96 8.99 -2.02
C GLY A 106 14.41 8.00 -1.00
N VAL A 107 13.17 8.21 -0.54
CA VAL A 107 12.53 7.45 0.53
C VAL A 107 11.84 6.19 0.01
N TYR A 108 11.08 6.28 -1.08
CA TYR A 108 10.43 5.11 -1.66
C TYR A 108 11.28 4.61 -2.83
N GLY A 109 12.01 3.53 -2.59
CA GLY A 109 12.93 2.94 -3.56
C GLY A 109 12.25 2.08 -4.62
N GLY A 110 10.93 2.20 -4.76
CA GLY A 110 10.15 1.47 -5.75
C GLY A 110 9.49 0.19 -5.26
N THR A 111 8.88 -0.51 -6.22
CA THR A 111 8.17 -1.77 -6.02
C THR A 111 8.72 -2.87 -6.92
N LEU A 112 8.66 -4.11 -6.44
CA LEU A 112 9.05 -5.31 -7.19
C LEU A 112 7.81 -6.04 -7.75
N PRO A 113 7.99 -6.91 -8.76
CA PRO A 113 6.91 -7.73 -9.30
C PRO A 113 6.16 -8.49 -8.23
N GLU A 114 4.84 -8.68 -8.42
CA GLU A 114 4.04 -9.42 -7.45
C GLU A 114 4.32 -10.91 -7.50
N SER A 115 4.15 -11.57 -6.35
CA SER A 115 4.07 -13.02 -6.29
C SER A 115 2.84 -13.49 -5.49
N PRO A 116 2.34 -14.70 -5.73
CA PRO A 116 1.25 -15.28 -4.95
C PRO A 116 1.49 -15.33 -3.44
N HIS A 117 2.77 -15.40 -3.03
CA HIS A 117 3.19 -15.65 -1.65
C HIS A 117 3.64 -14.40 -0.90
N HIS A 118 4.16 -13.40 -1.61
CA HIS A 118 4.68 -12.16 -1.00
C HIS A 118 3.88 -10.93 -1.40
N GLY A 119 2.95 -11.06 -2.34
CA GLY A 119 2.26 -9.92 -2.92
C GLY A 119 3.24 -8.98 -3.63
N ARG A 120 2.90 -7.70 -3.69
CA ARG A 120 3.83 -6.66 -4.18
C ARG A 120 4.79 -6.25 -3.06
N ILE A 121 6.09 -6.33 -3.31
CA ILE A 121 7.11 -5.85 -2.35
C ILE A 121 7.36 -4.37 -2.59
N THR A 122 7.28 -3.56 -1.53
CA THR A 122 7.60 -2.12 -1.53
C THR A 122 8.85 -1.84 -0.72
N LEU A 123 9.77 -1.05 -1.28
CA LEU A 123 11.03 -0.67 -0.64
C LEU A 123 10.94 0.74 -0.04
N MET A 124 11.19 0.86 1.26
CA MET A 124 11.24 2.14 1.99
C MET A 124 12.62 2.36 2.61
N ARG A 125 13.33 3.42 2.23
CA ARG A 125 14.72 3.72 2.58
C ARG A 125 14.82 5.05 3.34
N PHE A 126 14.50 5.06 4.63
CA PHE A 126 14.41 6.31 5.41
C PHE A 126 15.72 7.09 5.51
N GLY A 127 16.88 6.44 5.46
CA GLY A 127 18.17 7.14 5.53
C GLY A 127 18.57 7.88 4.26
N ARG A 128 17.82 7.69 3.16
CA ARG A 128 17.97 8.43 1.90
C ARG A 128 17.03 9.64 1.81
N TRP A 129 16.34 9.96 2.90
CA TRP A 129 15.42 11.08 2.95
C TRP A 129 16.16 12.40 3.16
N ASP A 130 16.14 13.26 2.15
CA ASP A 130 16.53 14.67 2.33
C ASP A 130 15.43 15.43 3.09
N THR A 131 15.61 15.55 4.41
CA THR A 131 14.67 16.22 5.32
C THR A 131 14.58 17.73 5.11
N GLU A 132 15.54 18.34 4.40
CA GLU A 132 15.55 19.77 4.12
C GLU A 132 14.77 20.09 2.83
N ALA A 133 14.84 19.18 1.84
CA ALA A 133 14.13 19.34 0.57
C ALA A 133 12.70 18.77 0.58
N VAL A 134 12.45 17.69 1.33
CA VAL A 134 11.18 16.95 1.29
C VAL A 134 10.53 16.94 2.68
N PRO A 135 9.36 17.57 2.86
CA PRO A 135 8.69 17.55 4.14
C PRO A 135 8.09 16.16 4.42
N VAL A 136 8.05 15.78 5.70
CA VAL A 136 7.56 14.45 6.13
C VAL A 136 6.14 14.16 5.68
N VAL A 137 5.31 15.20 5.57
CA VAL A 137 3.93 15.07 5.11
C VAL A 137 3.87 14.52 3.68
N ASP A 138 4.82 14.89 2.81
CA ASP A 138 4.84 14.38 1.43
C ASP A 138 5.29 12.93 1.36
N VAL A 139 6.15 12.49 2.29
CA VAL A 139 6.48 11.07 2.46
C VAL A 139 5.21 10.29 2.80
N VAL A 140 4.45 10.73 3.81
CA VAL A 140 3.18 10.09 4.20
C VAL A 140 2.16 10.12 3.07
N ARG A 141 2.04 11.24 2.34
CA ARG A 141 1.16 11.38 1.18
C ARG A 141 1.48 10.39 0.06
N CYS A 142 2.76 10.10 -0.17
CA CYS A 142 3.13 9.14 -1.20
C CYS A 142 2.73 7.71 -0.81
N ALA A 143 2.96 7.28 0.43
CA ALA A 143 2.44 5.99 0.90
C ALA A 143 0.91 5.94 0.79
N LEU A 144 0.22 7.01 1.21
CA LEU A 144 -1.23 7.09 1.09
C LEU A 144 -1.71 6.94 -0.36
N LEU A 145 -1.10 7.65 -1.31
CA LEU A 145 -1.42 7.54 -2.73
C LEU A 145 -1.17 6.12 -3.25
N MET A 146 -0.03 5.51 -2.90
CA MET A 146 0.31 4.14 -3.27
C MET A 146 -0.73 3.15 -2.73
N ASP A 147 -1.13 3.28 -1.48
CA ASP A 147 -2.13 2.42 -0.85
C ASP A 147 -3.51 2.60 -1.48
N GLU A 148 -3.96 3.84 -1.72
CA GLU A 148 -5.25 4.12 -2.36
C GLU A 148 -5.31 3.54 -3.78
N ILE A 149 -4.25 3.68 -4.58
CA ILE A 149 -4.17 3.06 -5.90
C ILE A 149 -4.11 1.53 -5.80
N ALA A 150 -3.36 1.00 -4.84
CA ALA A 150 -3.23 -0.45 -4.66
C ALA A 150 -4.56 -1.11 -4.30
N VAL A 151 -5.36 -0.49 -3.42
CA VAL A 151 -6.68 -1.05 -3.04
C VAL A 151 -7.72 -0.95 -4.16
N MET A 152 -7.48 -0.14 -5.20
CA MET A 152 -8.33 -0.12 -6.39
C MET A 152 -8.09 -1.33 -7.30
N GLN A 153 -6.95 -2.03 -7.17
CA GLN A 153 -6.57 -3.16 -8.01
C GLN A 153 -7.01 -4.49 -7.36
N PRO A 154 -7.96 -5.25 -7.94
CA PRO A 154 -8.38 -6.55 -7.40
C PRO A 154 -7.23 -7.53 -7.22
N LYS A 155 -6.26 -7.53 -8.15
CA LYS A 155 -5.03 -8.33 -8.04
C LYS A 155 -4.31 -8.08 -6.72
N LEU A 156 -4.08 -6.82 -6.32
CA LEU A 156 -3.41 -6.52 -5.04
C LEU A 156 -4.29 -6.74 -3.82
N GLN A 157 -5.61 -6.60 -3.94
CA GLN A 157 -6.52 -6.98 -2.85
C GLN A 157 -6.38 -8.48 -2.51
N ILE A 158 -6.11 -9.33 -3.52
CA ILE A 158 -5.94 -10.79 -3.39
C ILE A 158 -4.50 -11.17 -3.03
N LEU A 159 -3.52 -10.64 -3.76
CA LEU A 159 -2.12 -11.00 -3.60
C LEU A 159 -1.50 -10.36 -2.36
N GLY A 160 -2.00 -9.21 -1.93
CA GLY A 160 -1.47 -8.46 -0.81
C GLY A 160 -0.15 -7.75 -1.11
N VAL A 161 0.53 -7.34 -0.03
CA VAL A 161 1.77 -6.57 -0.07
C VAL A 161 2.75 -7.03 1.00
N THR A 162 4.03 -6.77 0.75
CA THR A 162 5.13 -6.90 1.71
C THR A 162 5.92 -5.61 1.71
N ILE A 163 6.36 -5.15 2.88
CA ILE A 163 7.11 -3.90 3.01
C ILE A 163 8.50 -4.22 3.55
N ILE A 164 9.54 -3.72 2.87
CA ILE A 164 10.91 -3.74 3.37
C ILE A 164 11.29 -2.33 3.78
N VAL A 165 11.50 -2.13 5.08
CA VAL A 165 11.98 -0.89 5.68
C VAL A 165 13.47 -1.00 5.91
N ASP A 166 14.21 -0.30 5.07
CA ASP A 166 15.64 -0.19 5.10
C ASP A 166 16.06 1.06 5.86
N LEU A 167 16.74 0.84 6.98
CA LEU A 167 17.15 1.89 7.90
C LEU A 167 18.63 2.26 7.75
N GLU A 168 19.31 1.80 6.69
CA GLU A 168 20.66 2.25 6.39
C GLU A 168 20.67 3.77 6.19
N GLY A 169 21.59 4.47 6.86
CA GLY A 169 21.67 5.94 6.85
C GLY A 169 20.65 6.66 7.74
N LEU A 170 19.77 5.94 8.45
CA LEU A 170 18.87 6.56 9.43
C LEU A 170 19.69 7.28 10.50
N SER A 171 19.24 8.48 10.85
CA SER A 171 19.92 9.37 11.78
C SER A 171 18.91 10.15 12.62
N VAL A 172 19.37 10.80 13.68
CA VAL A 172 18.52 11.65 14.54
C VAL A 172 17.86 12.79 13.74
N ARG A 173 18.50 13.27 12.67
CA ARG A 173 17.93 14.29 11.76
C ARG A 173 16.66 13.81 11.08
N HIS A 174 16.54 12.51 10.79
CA HIS A 174 15.32 11.92 10.24
C HIS A 174 14.28 11.70 11.35
N VAL A 175 14.70 11.09 12.46
CA VAL A 175 13.81 10.70 13.57
C VAL A 175 13.08 11.90 14.19
N ARG A 176 13.72 13.08 14.26
CA ARG A 176 13.08 14.31 14.80
C ARG A 176 11.79 14.72 14.07
N HIS A 177 11.59 14.30 12.82
CA HIS A 177 10.38 14.58 12.05
C HIS A 177 9.28 13.53 12.25
N LEU A 178 9.60 12.38 12.85
CA LEU A 178 8.67 11.28 13.12
C LEU A 178 7.94 11.53 14.44
N THR A 179 7.10 12.56 14.49
CA THR A 179 6.25 12.84 15.64
C THR A 179 5.27 11.68 15.90
N PRO A 180 4.67 11.56 17.10
CA PRO A 180 3.66 10.52 17.36
C PRO A 180 2.52 10.50 16.32
N THR A 181 2.08 11.66 15.84
CA THR A 181 1.07 11.76 14.78
C THR A 181 1.55 11.14 13.46
N ILE A 182 2.77 11.48 13.02
CA ILE A 182 3.37 10.93 11.80
C ILE A 182 3.58 9.41 11.94
N ALA A 183 4.08 8.96 13.09
CA ALA A 183 4.30 7.55 13.35
C ALA A 183 2.99 6.75 13.33
N HIS A 184 1.93 7.28 13.95
CA HIS A 184 0.60 6.69 13.87
C HIS A 184 0.07 6.61 12.44
N GLN A 185 0.31 7.65 11.63
CA GLN A 185 -0.09 7.65 10.22
C GLN A 185 0.64 6.58 9.40
N ILE A 186 1.96 6.48 9.56
CA ILE A 186 2.76 5.46 8.87
C ILE A 186 2.30 4.05 9.28
N VAL A 187 2.10 3.78 10.58
CA VAL A 187 1.61 2.45 11.03
C VAL A 187 0.20 2.16 10.51
N SER A 188 -0.66 3.18 10.42
CA SER A 188 -2.00 3.06 9.85
C SER A 188 -1.96 2.62 8.39
N LEU A 189 -1.05 3.22 7.60
CA LEU A 189 -0.80 2.90 6.18
C LEU A 189 -0.17 1.52 5.99
N MET A 190 0.64 1.04 6.95
CA MET A 190 1.20 -0.32 6.96
C MET A 190 0.16 -1.41 7.35
N GLY A 191 -1.04 -1.37 6.76
CA GLY A 191 -2.05 -2.44 6.86
C GLY A 191 -2.92 -2.45 8.12
N VAL A 192 -2.77 -1.47 9.03
CA VAL A 192 -3.64 -1.35 10.21
C VAL A 192 -4.99 -0.76 9.82
N SER A 193 -5.01 0.36 9.10
CA SER A 193 -6.22 1.10 8.74
C SER A 193 -6.60 0.99 7.26
N PHE A 194 -5.73 0.42 6.43
CA PHE A 194 -5.96 0.26 4.99
C PHE A 194 -6.36 -1.18 4.60
N PRO A 195 -7.23 -1.36 3.59
CA PRO A 195 -7.69 -2.66 3.14
C PRO A 195 -6.71 -3.38 2.21
N LEU A 196 -5.45 -3.48 2.63
CA LEU A 196 -4.42 -4.28 1.99
C LEU A 196 -3.99 -5.43 2.91
N LEU A 197 -3.86 -6.62 2.35
CA LEU A 197 -3.32 -7.78 3.07
C LEU A 197 -1.80 -7.61 3.21
N LEU A 198 -1.32 -7.32 4.41
CA LEU A 198 0.11 -7.29 4.70
C LEU A 198 0.61 -8.70 5.03
N HIS A 199 1.55 -9.21 4.24
CA HIS A 199 2.23 -10.48 4.50
C HIS A 199 3.35 -10.32 5.52
N GLY A 200 4.15 -9.25 5.38
CA GLY A 200 5.28 -8.99 6.26
C GLY A 200 5.78 -7.55 6.18
N LEU A 201 6.32 -7.09 7.31
CA LEU A 201 7.08 -5.85 7.46
C LEU A 201 8.50 -6.21 7.89
N HIS A 202 9.45 -6.10 6.98
CA HIS A 202 10.83 -6.51 7.18
C HIS A 202 11.73 -5.31 7.41
N ILE A 203 12.39 -5.25 8.56
CA ILE A 203 13.25 -4.13 8.95
C ILE A 203 14.71 -4.57 8.85
N VAL A 204 15.48 -3.88 7.99
CA VAL A 204 16.84 -4.25 7.62
C VAL A 204 17.81 -3.08 7.81
N ARG A 205 19.10 -3.40 7.90
CA ARG A 205 20.26 -2.49 7.91
C ARG A 205 20.16 -1.34 8.91
N TYR A 206 19.65 -1.63 10.09
CA TYR A 206 19.57 -0.66 11.17
C TYR A 206 20.80 -0.70 12.08
N ASN A 207 21.11 0.45 12.69
CA ASN A 207 22.16 0.62 13.68
C ASN A 207 21.55 0.81 15.10
N TRP A 208 22.34 1.33 16.05
CA TRP A 208 21.89 1.60 17.43
C TRP A 208 20.70 2.58 17.54
N ILE A 209 20.50 3.46 16.53
CA ILE A 209 19.38 4.42 16.47
C ILE A 209 18.03 3.71 16.33
N LEU A 210 18.02 2.41 15.97
CA LEU A 210 16.81 1.60 15.93
C LEU A 210 15.97 1.76 17.20
N ASN A 211 16.59 1.77 18.38
CA ASN A 211 15.83 1.82 19.63
C ASN A 211 14.95 3.08 19.74
N THR A 212 15.49 4.23 19.31
CA THR A 212 14.74 5.50 19.29
C THR A 212 13.63 5.46 18.25
N PHE A 213 13.94 5.00 17.03
CA PHE A 213 12.96 4.82 15.97
C PHE A 213 11.84 3.89 16.44
N PHE A 214 12.18 2.69 16.87
CA PHE A 214 11.27 1.67 17.34
C PHE A 214 10.38 2.13 18.50
N TYR A 215 10.93 2.89 19.47
CA TYR A 215 10.15 3.44 20.58
C TYR A 215 9.01 4.35 20.10
N VAL A 216 9.24 5.13 19.04
CA VAL A 216 8.21 6.00 18.45
C VAL A 216 7.07 5.17 17.84
N PHE A 217 7.39 4.12 17.09
CA PHE A 217 6.39 3.35 16.33
C PHE A 217 5.66 2.28 17.15
N LYS A 218 6.35 1.60 18.07
CA LYS A 218 5.85 0.37 18.73
C LYS A 218 4.51 0.55 19.45
N GLN A 219 4.22 1.75 19.95
CA GLN A 219 2.98 2.07 20.67
C GLN A 219 1.73 2.02 19.77
N PHE A 220 1.91 2.14 18.45
CA PHE A 220 0.82 2.15 17.47
C PHE A 220 0.62 0.80 16.78
N ILE A 221 1.54 -0.16 16.98
CA ILE A 221 1.49 -1.49 16.36
C ILE A 221 0.57 -2.38 17.18
N PRO A 222 -0.58 -2.83 16.64
CA PRO A 222 -1.50 -3.72 17.35
C PRO A 222 -0.81 -5.04 17.72
N THR A 223 -1.19 -5.65 18.85
CA THR A 223 -0.63 -6.93 19.31
C THR A 223 -0.61 -8.00 18.21
N ALA A 224 -1.70 -8.15 17.46
CA ALA A 224 -1.83 -9.13 16.37
C ALA A 224 -1.01 -8.79 15.10
N ALA A 225 -0.46 -7.58 14.99
CA ALA A 225 0.38 -7.19 13.87
C ALA A 225 1.85 -7.58 14.08
N TRP A 226 2.29 -7.78 15.33
CA TRP A 226 3.68 -8.11 15.67
C TRP A 226 4.18 -9.39 15.04
N GLU A 227 3.31 -10.37 14.81
CA GLU A 227 3.64 -11.63 14.14
C GLU A 227 4.14 -11.42 12.69
N ARG A 228 3.83 -10.26 12.09
CA ARG A 228 4.24 -9.87 10.73
C ARG A 228 5.45 -8.93 10.73
N VAL A 229 5.97 -8.52 11.88
CA VAL A 229 7.10 -7.59 11.97
C VAL A 229 8.38 -8.38 12.20
N HIS A 230 9.33 -8.26 11.27
CA HIS A 230 10.57 -9.03 11.28
C HIS A 230 11.77 -8.10 11.32
N PHE A 231 12.69 -8.35 12.26
CA PHE A 231 13.92 -7.58 12.44
C PHE A 231 15.11 -8.43 12.00
N HIS A 232 15.82 -7.98 10.96
CA HIS A 232 16.93 -8.74 10.37
C HIS A 232 18.30 -8.13 10.65
N GLY A 233 18.35 -6.85 11.03
CA GLY A 233 19.62 -6.13 11.16
C GLY A 233 20.38 -6.17 9.84
N HIS A 234 21.65 -6.57 9.88
CA HIS A 234 22.48 -6.75 8.68
C HIS A 234 22.54 -8.22 8.20
N ASP A 235 21.80 -9.14 8.83
CA ASP A 235 21.73 -10.54 8.41
C ASP A 235 20.74 -10.72 7.25
N MET A 236 21.23 -10.59 6.02
CA MET A 236 20.41 -10.81 4.81
C MET A 236 19.95 -12.26 4.67
N ALA A 237 20.68 -13.24 5.21
CA ALA A 237 20.20 -14.62 5.21
C ALA A 237 18.92 -14.75 6.06
N SER A 238 18.76 -13.93 7.10
CA SER A 238 17.48 -13.83 7.81
C SER A 238 16.36 -13.27 6.96
N LEU A 239 16.60 -12.28 6.12
CA LEU A 239 15.59 -11.78 5.19
C LEU A 239 15.23 -12.86 4.17
N HIS A 240 16.23 -13.58 3.66
CA HIS A 240 16.07 -14.62 2.63
C HIS A 240 15.26 -15.83 3.11
N ARG A 241 15.20 -16.09 4.42
CA ARG A 241 14.29 -17.10 5.01
C ARG A 241 12.81 -16.73 4.86
N HIS A 242 12.48 -15.45 4.68
CA HIS A 242 11.12 -14.98 4.50
C HIS A 242 10.80 -14.63 3.04
N ILE A 243 11.76 -14.06 2.31
CA ILE A 243 11.61 -13.64 0.92
C ILE A 243 12.76 -14.22 0.09
N PRO A 244 12.52 -15.18 -0.81
CA PRO A 244 13.57 -15.78 -1.62
C PRO A 244 14.37 -14.72 -2.42
N PRO A 245 15.69 -14.91 -2.61
CA PRO A 245 16.54 -13.97 -3.33
C PRO A 245 16.06 -13.59 -4.75
N GLU A 246 15.33 -14.47 -5.44
CA GLU A 246 14.75 -14.20 -6.77
C GLU A 246 13.71 -13.06 -6.78
N TYR A 247 13.11 -12.74 -5.63
CA TYR A 247 12.15 -11.65 -5.46
C TYR A 247 12.77 -10.37 -4.88
N LEU A 248 14.10 -10.36 -4.69
CA LEU A 248 14.82 -9.24 -4.10
C LEU A 248 15.82 -8.66 -5.10
N PRO A 249 16.08 -7.35 -5.07
CA PRO A 249 17.10 -6.75 -5.90
C PRO A 249 18.51 -7.02 -5.34
N PRO A 250 19.57 -6.79 -6.15
CA PRO A 250 20.95 -7.06 -5.75
C PRO A 250 21.39 -6.40 -4.44
N GLU A 251 20.87 -5.22 -4.10
CA GLU A 251 21.19 -4.50 -2.87
C GLU A 251 20.78 -5.23 -1.59
N TYR A 252 19.83 -6.16 -1.68
CA TYR A 252 19.41 -7.04 -0.57
C TYR A 252 19.86 -8.49 -0.79
N GLY A 253 20.90 -8.71 -1.61
CA GLY A 253 21.46 -10.02 -1.90
C GLY A 253 20.62 -10.90 -2.81
N GLY A 254 19.74 -10.30 -3.61
CA GLY A 254 18.89 -10.99 -4.57
C GLY A 254 19.35 -10.88 -6.02
N CYS A 255 18.52 -11.34 -6.95
CA CYS A 255 18.79 -11.31 -8.39
C CYS A 255 17.65 -10.73 -9.23
N CYS A 256 16.60 -10.17 -8.62
CA CYS A 256 15.51 -9.52 -9.35
C CYS A 256 16.01 -8.21 -9.98
N PRO A 257 16.02 -8.08 -11.33
CA PRO A 257 16.48 -6.85 -11.98
C PRO A 257 15.35 -5.80 -12.09
N HIS A 258 14.11 -6.18 -11.78
CA HIS A 258 12.94 -5.36 -12.04
C HIS A 258 12.50 -4.62 -10.78
N VAL A 259 13.00 -3.40 -10.62
CA VAL A 259 12.50 -2.45 -9.62
C VAL A 259 11.84 -1.30 -10.37
N VAL A 260 10.54 -1.10 -10.15
CA VAL A 260 9.84 0.09 -10.65
C VAL A 260 10.02 1.18 -9.60
N GLU A 261 11.00 2.05 -9.81
CA GLU A 261 11.28 3.18 -8.92
C GLU A 261 10.06 4.10 -8.80
N VAL A 262 9.87 4.74 -7.64
CA VAL A 262 8.62 5.46 -7.35
C VAL A 262 8.36 6.63 -8.30
N ASP A 263 9.41 7.28 -8.81
CA ASP A 263 9.24 8.38 -9.76
C ASP A 263 8.77 7.87 -11.13
N GLU A 264 9.22 6.69 -11.54
CA GLU A 264 8.71 6.00 -12.72
C GLU A 264 7.28 5.51 -12.50
N TRP A 265 7.00 4.92 -11.34
CA TRP A 265 5.66 4.48 -10.96
C TRP A 265 4.66 5.64 -11.00
N VAL A 266 4.96 6.77 -10.33
CA VAL A 266 4.09 7.97 -10.34
C VAL A 266 3.84 8.46 -11.77
N ARG A 267 4.89 8.57 -12.59
CA ARG A 267 4.77 9.00 -13.99
C ARG A 267 3.91 8.06 -14.82
N LYS A 268 4.05 6.75 -14.63
CA LYS A 268 3.28 5.76 -15.38
C LYS A 268 1.83 5.70 -14.91
N VAL A 269 1.55 5.78 -13.61
CA VAL A 269 0.16 5.89 -13.14
C VAL A 269 -0.48 7.15 -13.71
N ASP A 270 0.22 8.29 -13.70
CA ASP A 270 -0.30 9.53 -14.30
C ASP A 270 -0.60 9.33 -15.80
N ARG A 271 0.25 8.62 -16.53
CA ARG A 271 0.04 8.34 -17.96
C ARG A 271 -1.11 7.38 -18.25
N PHE A 272 -1.33 6.38 -17.41
CA PHE A 272 -2.28 5.28 -17.65
C PHE A 272 -3.55 5.34 -16.78
N LYS A 273 -3.72 6.41 -15.99
CA LYS A 273 -4.95 6.67 -15.24
C LYS A 273 -6.15 6.70 -16.19
N ASP A 274 -7.28 6.17 -15.72
CA ASP A 274 -8.56 6.25 -16.41
C ASP A 274 -9.59 7.03 -15.60
N ASP A 275 -10.77 7.24 -16.18
CA ASP A 275 -11.84 8.03 -15.59
C ASP A 275 -12.24 7.55 -14.19
N PHE A 276 -12.24 6.24 -13.96
CA PHE A 276 -12.57 5.70 -12.65
C PHE A 276 -11.52 6.12 -11.62
N MET A 277 -10.24 5.93 -11.91
CA MET A 277 -9.16 6.31 -10.99
C MET A 277 -9.14 7.82 -10.74
N VAL A 278 -9.29 8.62 -11.79
CA VAL A 278 -9.34 10.09 -11.68
C VAL A 278 -10.49 10.53 -10.79
N ASN A 279 -11.70 10.01 -11.01
CA ASN A 279 -12.87 10.35 -10.19
C ASN A 279 -12.70 9.89 -8.75
N GLU A 280 -12.22 8.66 -8.53
CA GLU A 280 -12.01 8.12 -7.18
C GLU A 280 -10.97 8.95 -6.40
N LEU A 281 -9.84 9.32 -7.02
CA LEU A 281 -8.82 10.16 -6.38
C LEU A 281 -9.36 11.57 -6.06
N ARG A 282 -10.12 12.17 -6.97
CA ARG A 282 -10.76 13.49 -6.74
C ARG A 282 -11.76 13.44 -5.59
N GLU A 283 -12.58 12.40 -5.55
CA GLU A 283 -13.55 12.19 -4.46
C GLU A 283 -12.88 11.90 -3.10
N LEU A 284 -11.66 11.37 -3.10
CA LEU A 284 -10.84 11.25 -1.89
C LEU A 284 -10.23 12.58 -1.44
N GLY A 285 -10.15 13.59 -2.32
CA GLY A 285 -9.63 14.93 -2.04
C GLY A 285 -8.33 15.28 -2.79
N PHE A 286 -7.78 14.36 -3.58
CA PHE A 286 -6.59 14.65 -4.37
C PHE A 286 -6.88 15.59 -5.54
N THR A 287 -5.94 16.49 -5.81
CA THR A 287 -5.92 17.22 -7.08
C THR A 287 -5.28 16.34 -8.15
N VAL A 288 -6.03 16.07 -9.21
CA VAL A 288 -5.55 15.38 -10.42
C VAL A 288 -5.72 16.33 -11.59
N ASP A 289 -4.60 16.73 -12.19
CA ASP A 289 -4.61 17.63 -13.34
C ASP A 289 -5.27 16.93 -14.55
N ASP A 290 -6.15 17.63 -15.27
CA ASP A 290 -6.68 17.16 -16.54
C ASP A 290 -5.56 17.20 -17.58
N GLN A 291 -4.89 16.07 -17.84
CA GLN A 291 -4.06 15.99 -19.03
C GLN A 291 -4.99 15.92 -20.26
N GLN A 292 -4.71 16.76 -21.26
CA GLN A 292 -5.32 16.69 -22.57
C GLN A 292 -5.32 15.23 -23.05
N TYR A 293 -6.52 14.66 -23.19
CA TYR A 293 -6.74 13.40 -23.87
C TYR A 293 -6.10 13.49 -25.26
N ASN A 294 -4.87 13.00 -25.41
CA ASN A 294 -4.38 12.64 -26.73
C ASN A 294 -5.12 11.36 -27.12
N LYS A 295 -6.30 11.53 -27.74
CA LYS A 295 -6.88 10.56 -28.66
C LYS A 295 -5.78 10.20 -29.68
N LEU A 296 -5.01 9.16 -29.40
CA LEU A 296 -4.03 8.62 -30.33
C LEU A 296 -4.42 7.25 -30.88
N TYR A 297 -5.65 6.78 -30.63
CA TYR A 297 -6.14 5.51 -31.16
C TYR A 297 -7.63 5.54 -31.56
N GLU A 298 -8.02 6.56 -32.33
CA GLU A 298 -9.15 6.46 -33.26
C GLU A 298 -8.61 6.61 -34.69
N ILE A 299 -8.00 5.55 -35.23
CA ILE A 299 -7.99 5.21 -36.67
C ILE A 299 -8.03 3.69 -36.77
#